data_AF-A0A177EFJ1-F1
#
_entry.id   AF-A0A177EFJ1-F1
#
_cell.length_a   1.000
_cell.length_b   1.000
_cell.length_c   1.000
_cell.angle_alpha   90.00
_cell.angle_beta   90.00
_cell.angle_gamma   90.00
#
_symmetry.space_group_name_H-M   'P 1'
#
loop_
_entity.id
_entity.type
_entity.pdbx_description
1 polymer ?
#
loop_
_entity_poly.entity_id
_entity_poly.type
_entity_poly.pdbx_seq_one_letter_code
_entity_poly.pdbx_strand_id
1 'polypeptide(L)'
;MDLFPIRVALPEVHACAQEIFFIDRRLFSPAYFASSIALVLGPLLKKQEGVLDRESMLLKIYKDIGRQISQYSADVDAFNRKHPGKRLDVALDFKVDGFIRIEDRVTLTLPLGSDPDVYAKDLFKAHQLPPGEVQTMFIFYFREEILRRIKKVVHEKPHPKKEVEKNNENFQIKTPTVTLSTTPEKLSQGSFYFDASGKVLRIKEERKKRKRSML
;
A
#
# COMPACT_ATOMS: atom_id res chain seq x y z
N MET A 1 -13.28 8.15 1.21
CA MET A 1 -11.82 8.01 1.10
C MET A 1 -11.48 8.41 -0.31
N ASP A 2 -10.76 9.51 -0.48
CA ASP A 2 -10.57 10.08 -1.82
C ASP A 2 -9.20 9.72 -2.42
N LEU A 3 -8.19 9.50 -1.57
CA LEU A 3 -6.86 9.08 -1.99
C LEU A 3 -6.69 7.56 -1.87
N PHE A 4 -6.62 6.86 -3.00
CA PHE A 4 -6.48 5.41 -3.06
C PHE A 4 -5.03 4.94 -3.21
N PRO A 5 -4.63 3.86 -2.50
CA PRO A 5 -3.36 3.16 -2.70
C PRO A 5 -3.49 2.28 -3.95
N ILE A 6 -2.74 2.61 -5.00
CA ILE A 6 -2.74 1.92 -6.28
C ILE A 6 -1.41 1.19 -6.46
N ARG A 7 -1.46 -0.09 -6.79
CA ARG A 7 -0.28 -0.91 -7.05
C ARG A 7 -0.19 -1.21 -8.54
N VAL A 8 0.92 -0.89 -9.16
CA VAL A 8 1.22 -1.28 -10.55
C VAL A 8 2.30 -2.33 -10.52
N ALA A 9 1.97 -3.56 -10.92
CA ALA A 9 2.93 -4.64 -11.09
C ALA A 9 3.27 -4.81 -12.57
N LEU A 10 4.56 -4.91 -12.86
CA LEU A 10 5.11 -5.14 -14.19
C LEU A 10 5.96 -6.43 -14.18
N PRO A 11 5.35 -7.59 -13.93
CA PRO A 11 6.08 -8.85 -13.88
C PRO A 11 6.80 -9.19 -15.18
N GLU A 12 6.33 -8.65 -16.31
CA GLU A 12 6.96 -8.79 -17.63
C GLU A 12 8.27 -8.01 -17.75
N VAL A 13 8.48 -6.99 -16.91
CA VAL A 13 9.70 -6.18 -16.84
C VAL A 13 10.68 -6.79 -15.85
N HIS A 14 10.22 -7.10 -14.65
CA HIS A 14 11.02 -7.78 -13.64
C HIS A 14 10.07 -8.48 -12.67
N ALA A 15 10.43 -9.67 -12.17
CA ALA A 15 9.60 -10.41 -11.22
C ALA A 15 9.25 -9.61 -9.95
N CYS A 16 10.04 -8.57 -9.65
CA CYS A 16 9.83 -7.65 -8.53
C CYS A 16 9.57 -6.19 -8.96
N ALA A 17 9.31 -5.89 -10.24
CA ALA A 17 8.97 -4.53 -10.66
C ALA A 17 7.54 -4.21 -10.21
N GLN A 18 7.43 -3.56 -9.06
CA GLN A 18 6.19 -2.99 -8.57
C GLN A 18 6.41 -1.53 -8.21
N GLU A 19 5.46 -0.69 -8.59
CA GLU A 19 5.40 0.70 -8.20
C GLU A 19 4.09 0.98 -7.47
N ILE A 20 4.14 1.89 -6.50
CA ILE A 20 2.97 2.26 -5.71
C ILE A 20 2.65 3.75 -5.88
N PHE A 21 1.36 4.05 -5.96
CA PHE A 21 0.88 5.41 -6.14
C PHE A 21 -0.24 5.72 -5.15
N PHE A 22 -0.36 6.98 -4.78
CA PHE A 22 -1.56 7.53 -4.18
C PHE A 22 -2.29 8.34 -5.23
N ILE A 23 -3.48 7.91 -5.63
CA ILE A 23 -4.27 8.58 -6.65
C ILE A 23 -5.55 9.14 -6.02
N ASP A 24 -5.78 10.45 -6.16
CA ASP A 24 -7.09 11.01 -5.83
C ASP A 24 -8.09 10.55 -6.91
N ARG A 25 -9.10 9.79 -6.50
CA ARG A 25 -10.10 9.22 -7.39
C ARG A 25 -10.87 10.27 -8.20
N ARG A 26 -10.94 11.50 -7.70
CA ARG A 26 -11.63 12.63 -8.37
C ARG A 26 -10.78 13.28 -9.45
N LEU A 27 -9.46 13.11 -9.37
CA LEU A 27 -8.50 13.71 -10.31
C LEU A 27 -8.03 12.74 -11.39
N PHE A 28 -8.26 11.44 -11.20
CA PHE A 28 -7.84 10.43 -12.18
C PHE A 28 -8.57 10.61 -13.51
N SER A 29 -7.77 10.77 -14.56
CA SER A 29 -8.22 10.94 -15.95
C SER A 29 -7.12 10.44 -16.90
N PRO A 30 -7.44 10.21 -18.20
CA PRO A 30 -6.41 9.97 -19.20
C PRO A 30 -5.32 11.05 -19.22
N ALA A 31 -5.70 12.32 -19.04
CA ALA A 31 -4.77 13.45 -19.01
C ALA A 31 -3.83 13.38 -17.79
N TYR A 32 -4.36 13.06 -16.59
CA TYR A 32 -3.55 12.86 -15.39
C TYR A 32 -2.56 11.71 -15.54
N PHE A 33 -3.01 10.60 -16.15
CA PHE A 33 -2.14 9.47 -16.43
C PHE A 33 -1.00 9.85 -17.38
N ALA A 34 -1.32 10.52 -18.50
CA ALA A 34 -0.33 10.91 -19.49
C ALA A 34 0.69 11.93 -18.96
N SER A 35 0.25 12.91 -18.17
CA SER A 35 1.10 14.01 -17.70
C SER A 35 1.91 13.69 -16.44
N SER A 36 1.46 12.74 -15.61
CA SER A 36 2.07 12.48 -14.29
C SER A 36 2.58 11.04 -14.18
N ILE A 37 1.68 10.06 -14.33
CA ILE A 37 1.99 8.66 -14.04
C ILE A 37 2.90 8.06 -15.11
N ALA A 38 2.60 8.28 -16.39
CA ALA A 38 3.39 7.75 -17.50
C ALA A 38 4.82 8.31 -17.54
N LEU A 39 5.04 9.54 -17.05
CA LEU A 39 6.38 10.12 -16.93
C LEU A 39 7.21 9.42 -15.84
N VAL A 40 6.61 9.13 -14.69
CA VAL A 40 7.27 8.40 -13.59
C VAL A 40 7.60 6.96 -14.00
N LEU A 41 6.69 6.31 -14.72
CA LEU A 41 6.89 4.94 -15.20
C LEU A 41 7.85 4.86 -16.40
N GLY A 42 7.99 5.94 -17.18
CA GLY A 42 8.79 5.97 -18.40
C GLY A 42 10.23 5.44 -18.24
N PRO A 43 11.00 5.89 -17.24
CA PRO A 43 12.34 5.37 -16.96
C PRO A 43 12.39 3.88 -16.61
N LEU A 44 11.36 3.35 -15.93
CA LEU A 44 11.27 1.92 -15.60
C LEU A 44 11.05 1.07 -16.85
N LEU A 45 10.24 1.57 -17.79
CA LEU A 45 9.89 0.88 -19.03
C LEU A 45 11.00 0.97 -20.10
N LYS A 46 11.85 2.00 -20.07
CA LYS A 46 12.95 2.20 -21.04
C LYS A 46 14.10 1.18 -20.92
N LYS A 47 14.20 0.44 -19.82
CA LYS A 47 15.31 -0.51 -19.56
C LYS A 47 15.12 -1.89 -20.21
N GLN A 48 14.10 -2.07 -21.04
CA GLN A 48 13.71 -3.38 -21.57
C GLN A 48 13.62 -3.33 -23.09
N GLU A 49 14.56 -3.98 -23.77
CA GLU A 49 14.40 -4.34 -25.18
C GLU A 49 13.65 -5.67 -25.26
N GLY A 50 12.49 -5.73 -25.92
CA GLY A 50 12.01 -6.96 -26.57
C GLY A 50 10.76 -7.71 -26.05
N VAL A 51 9.99 -7.23 -25.06
CA VAL A 51 8.87 -8.05 -24.51
C VAL A 51 7.46 -7.54 -24.82
N LEU A 52 7.24 -6.24 -24.97
CA LEU A 52 5.99 -5.59 -25.42
C LEU A 52 6.33 -4.20 -25.94
N ASP A 53 5.60 -3.69 -26.94
CA ASP A 53 5.75 -2.28 -27.31
C ASP A 53 5.33 -1.38 -26.12
N ARG A 54 6.00 -0.23 -25.98
CA ARG A 54 5.82 0.68 -24.84
C ARG A 54 4.37 1.17 -24.71
N GLU A 55 3.68 1.36 -25.82
CA GLU A 55 2.31 1.88 -25.84
C GLU A 55 1.32 0.84 -25.29
N SER A 56 1.50 -0.43 -25.68
CA SER A 56 0.75 -1.57 -25.17
C SER A 56 0.93 -1.75 -23.65
N MET A 57 2.16 -1.59 -23.13
CA MET A 57 2.42 -1.62 -21.68
C MET A 57 1.73 -0.46 -20.96
N LEU A 58 1.87 0.77 -21.47
CA LEU A 58 1.22 1.94 -20.86
C LEU A 58 -0.30 1.82 -20.88
N LEU A 59 -0.88 1.30 -21.95
CA LEU A 59 -2.31 1.04 -22.05
C LEU A 59 -2.78 -0.01 -21.05
N LYS A 60 -2.00 -1.09 -20.86
CA LYS A 60 -2.28 -2.11 -19.84
C LYS A 60 -2.27 -1.51 -18.43
N ILE A 61 -1.25 -0.71 -18.12
CA ILE A 61 -1.14 -0.03 -16.82
C ILE A 61 -2.31 0.93 -16.61
N TYR A 62 -2.64 1.74 -17.61
CA TYR A 62 -3.78 2.66 -17.55
C TYR A 62 -5.09 1.92 -17.24
N LYS A 63 -5.34 0.81 -17.94
CA LYS A 63 -6.52 -0.03 -17.70
C LYS A 63 -6.53 -0.64 -16.29
N ASP A 64 -5.38 -1.09 -15.81
CA ASP A 64 -5.25 -1.67 -14.47
C ASP A 64 -5.52 -0.65 -13.36
N ILE A 65 -4.90 0.53 -13.46
CA ILE A 65 -5.14 1.65 -12.53
C ILE A 65 -6.62 2.03 -12.55
N GLY A 66 -7.21 2.20 -13.74
CA GLY A 66 -8.64 2.52 -13.89
C GLY A 66 -9.53 1.47 -13.22
N ARG A 67 -9.24 0.18 -13.41
CA ARG A 67 -9.96 -0.93 -12.76
C ARG A 67 -9.87 -0.86 -11.25
N GLN A 68 -8.68 -0.63 -10.68
CA GLN A 68 -8.48 -0.52 -9.24
C GLN A 68 -9.29 0.66 -8.66
N ILE A 69 -9.22 1.84 -9.29
CA ILE A 69 -9.96 3.04 -8.86
C ILE A 69 -11.47 2.82 -8.92
N SER A 70 -11.99 2.23 -10.01
CA SER A 70 -13.42 1.92 -10.14
C SER A 70 -13.89 0.94 -9.07
N GLN A 71 -13.11 -0.12 -8.82
CA GLN A 71 -13.43 -1.11 -7.80
C GLN A 71 -13.44 -0.51 -6.40
N TYR A 72 -12.38 0.22 -6.02
CA TYR A 72 -12.28 0.86 -4.72
C TYR A 72 -13.36 1.92 -4.50
N SER A 73 -13.69 2.69 -5.54
CA SER A 73 -14.81 3.65 -5.48
C SER A 73 -16.13 2.95 -5.20
N ALA A 74 -16.44 1.90 -5.96
CA ALA A 74 -17.67 1.14 -5.78
C ALA A 74 -17.79 0.53 -4.37
N ASP A 75 -16.70 -0.07 -3.86
CA ASP A 75 -16.67 -0.67 -2.52
C ASP A 75 -16.85 0.39 -1.42
N VAL A 76 -16.14 1.52 -1.50
CA VAL A 76 -16.25 2.62 -0.53
C VAL A 76 -17.64 3.26 -0.55
N ASP A 77 -18.17 3.53 -1.74
CA ASP A 77 -19.49 4.14 -1.88
C ASP A 77 -20.60 3.18 -1.39
N ALA A 78 -20.47 1.88 -1.68
CA ALA A 78 -21.38 0.86 -1.17
C ALA A 78 -21.31 0.74 0.36
N PHE A 79 -20.12 0.77 0.95
CA PHE A 79 -19.96 0.76 2.41
C PHE A 79 -20.62 1.97 3.05
N ASN A 80 -20.34 3.19 2.54
CA ASN A 80 -20.91 4.41 3.11
C ASN A 80 -22.45 4.43 3.04
N ARG A 81 -23.03 3.85 1.98
CA ARG A 81 -24.49 3.73 1.83
C ARG A 81 -25.10 2.68 2.77
N LYS A 82 -24.47 1.50 2.89
CA LYS A 82 -25.02 0.38 3.67
C LYS A 82 -24.70 0.45 5.17
N HIS A 83 -23.62 1.13 5.53
CA HIS A 83 -23.07 1.17 6.88
C HIS A 83 -22.66 2.60 7.30
N PRO A 84 -23.59 3.57 7.25
CA PRO A 84 -23.29 4.95 7.62
C PRO A 84 -22.79 5.02 9.07
N GLY A 85 -21.66 5.71 9.29
CA GLY A 85 -21.07 5.90 10.63
C GLY A 85 -20.54 4.63 11.29
N LYS A 86 -20.51 3.48 10.60
CA LYS A 86 -19.98 2.24 11.15
C LYS A 86 -18.47 2.37 11.38
N ARG A 87 -18.05 2.01 12.59
CA ARG A 87 -16.63 1.86 12.93
C ARG A 87 -16.04 0.64 12.23
N LEU A 88 -14.87 0.83 11.64
CA LEU A 88 -14.11 -0.18 10.92
C LEU A 88 -12.90 -0.58 11.77
N ASP A 89 -12.90 -1.82 12.24
CA ASP A 89 -11.72 -2.39 12.90
C ASP A 89 -10.76 -2.95 11.87
N VAL A 90 -9.53 -2.43 11.88
CA VAL A 90 -8.46 -2.75 10.95
C VAL A 90 -7.28 -3.31 11.74
N ALA A 91 -6.89 -4.55 11.43
CA ALA A 91 -5.71 -5.17 12.01
C ALA A 91 -4.53 -4.96 11.05
N LEU A 92 -3.42 -4.42 11.56
CA LEU A 92 -2.19 -4.12 10.84
C LEU A 92 -1.11 -5.10 11.28
N ASP A 93 -0.43 -5.72 10.32
CA ASP A 93 0.79 -6.52 10.52
C ASP A 93 1.76 -6.17 9.39
N PHE A 94 2.34 -4.97 9.51
CA PHE A 94 3.29 -4.44 8.53
C PHE A 94 4.70 -4.96 8.82
N LYS A 95 5.36 -5.50 7.80
CA LYS A 95 6.69 -6.11 7.91
C LYS A 95 7.61 -5.59 6.81
N VAL A 96 8.78 -5.11 7.21
CA VAL A 96 9.93 -4.82 6.35
C VAL A 96 11.00 -5.87 6.66
N ASP A 97 11.42 -6.61 5.63
CA ASP A 97 12.27 -7.81 5.74
C ASP A 97 13.39 -7.68 6.80
N GLY A 98 13.25 -8.44 7.88
CA GLY A 98 14.23 -8.53 8.96
C GLY A 98 14.61 -7.20 9.62
N PHE A 99 13.77 -6.15 9.53
CA PHE A 99 14.11 -4.79 9.98
C PHE A 99 13.05 -4.16 10.90
N ILE A 100 11.81 -4.04 10.42
CA ILE A 100 10.69 -3.45 11.17
C ILE A 100 9.50 -4.40 11.11
N ARG A 101 8.85 -4.63 12.25
CA ARG A 101 7.49 -5.17 12.31
C ARG A 101 6.62 -4.23 13.14
N ILE A 102 5.48 -3.83 12.58
CA ILE A 102 4.46 -3.02 13.24
C ILE A 102 3.18 -3.86 13.29
N GLU A 103 2.78 -4.23 14.50
CA GLU A 103 1.50 -4.90 14.76
C GLU A 103 0.59 -3.97 15.56
N ASP A 104 -0.57 -3.63 14.99
CA ASP A 104 -1.56 -2.82 15.68
C ASP A 104 -2.99 -3.16 15.25
N ARG A 105 -3.98 -2.70 16.02
CA ARG A 105 -5.39 -2.78 15.68
C ARG A 105 -6.03 -1.41 15.88
N VAL A 106 -6.42 -0.80 14.77
CA VAL A 106 -6.96 0.56 14.74
C VAL A 106 -8.45 0.51 14.40
N THR A 107 -9.25 1.26 15.16
CA THR A 107 -10.67 1.46 14.88
C THR A 107 -10.88 2.83 14.24
N LEU A 108 -11.48 2.86 13.06
CA LEU A 108 -11.62 4.06 12.22
C LEU A 108 -13.09 4.31 11.89
N THR A 109 -13.46 5.56 11.59
CA THR A 109 -14.79 5.89 11.06
C THR A 109 -14.64 6.52 9.68
N LEU A 110 -15.48 6.12 8.72
CA LEU A 110 -15.49 6.72 7.39
C LEU A 110 -16.37 7.97 7.35
N PRO A 111 -15.99 9.03 6.58
CA PRO A 111 -14.83 9.11 5.68
C PRO A 111 -13.50 9.40 6.41
N LEU A 112 -12.42 8.75 5.96
CA LEU A 112 -11.11 8.68 6.63
C LEU A 112 -10.21 9.94 6.63
N GLY A 113 -10.70 11.10 6.17
CA GLY A 113 -9.91 12.34 6.12
C GLY A 113 -8.42 12.15 5.78
N SER A 114 -7.55 12.71 6.64
CA SER A 114 -6.10 12.50 6.66
C SER A 114 -5.65 11.50 7.73
N ASP A 115 -6.56 10.69 8.25
CA ASP A 115 -6.34 9.88 9.46
C ASP A 115 -5.19 8.88 9.33
N PRO A 116 -5.00 8.15 8.20
CA PRO A 116 -3.87 7.23 8.05
C PRO A 116 -2.50 7.90 8.07
N ASP A 117 -2.40 9.10 7.48
CA ASP A 117 -1.15 9.85 7.34
C ASP A 117 -0.73 10.45 8.68
N VAL A 118 -1.69 11.04 9.41
CA VAL A 118 -1.47 11.58 10.77
C VAL A 118 -1.08 10.45 11.72
N TYR A 119 -1.86 9.36 11.72
CA TYR A 119 -1.56 8.18 12.55
C TYR A 119 -0.16 7.62 12.25
N ALA A 120 0.20 7.44 10.98
CA ALA A 120 1.53 6.95 10.60
C ALA A 120 2.65 7.89 11.07
N LYS A 121 2.46 9.20 10.94
CA LYS A 121 3.44 10.21 11.38
C LYS A 121 3.66 10.15 12.89
N ASP A 122 2.58 10.07 13.66
CA ASP A 122 2.65 10.03 15.12
C ASP A 122 3.26 8.71 15.61
N LEU A 123 2.87 7.58 15.01
CA LEU A 123 3.46 6.27 15.29
C LEU A 123 4.97 6.26 15.01
N PHE A 124 5.39 6.72 13.83
CA PHE A 124 6.81 6.73 13.46
C PHE A 124 7.62 7.65 14.38
N LYS A 125 7.07 8.81 14.75
CA LYS A 125 7.70 9.72 15.70
C LYS A 125 7.82 9.10 17.09
N ALA A 126 6.76 8.50 17.61
CA ALA A 126 6.71 7.90 18.95
C ALA A 126 7.73 6.75 19.09
N HIS A 127 7.95 5.98 18.03
CA HIS A 127 8.86 4.83 18.03
C HIS A 127 10.22 5.13 17.38
N GLN A 128 10.54 6.40 17.11
CA GLN A 128 11.80 6.84 16.48
C GLN A 128 12.12 6.07 15.19
N LEU A 129 11.09 5.74 14.41
CA LEU A 129 11.22 5.05 13.14
C LEU A 129 11.68 6.02 12.05
N PRO A 130 12.46 5.54 11.06
CA PRO A 130 12.94 6.38 9.97
C PRO A 130 11.75 6.90 9.14
N PRO A 131 11.58 8.24 9.01
CA PRO A 131 10.59 8.80 8.11
C PRO A 131 11.01 8.60 6.65
N GLY A 132 10.11 8.90 5.71
CA GLY A 132 10.38 8.76 4.28
C GLY A 132 9.80 7.48 3.69
N GLU A 133 10.58 6.75 2.89
CA GLU A 133 10.08 5.63 2.06
C GLU A 133 9.34 4.56 2.87
N VAL A 134 9.87 4.16 4.03
CA VAL A 134 9.21 3.17 4.91
C VAL A 134 7.88 3.68 5.45
N GLN A 135 7.81 4.97 5.83
CA GLN A 135 6.56 5.58 6.28
C GLN A 135 5.53 5.64 5.15
N THR A 136 5.96 6.01 3.94
CA THR A 136 5.11 6.00 2.74
C THR A 136 4.57 4.60 2.44
N MET A 137 5.41 3.57 2.53
CA MET A 137 5.00 2.17 2.36
C MET A 137 4.02 1.71 3.46
N PHE A 138 4.23 2.14 4.71
CA PHE A 138 3.30 1.86 5.79
C PHE A 138 1.94 2.53 5.57
N ILE A 139 1.90 3.80 5.18
CA ILE A 139 0.65 4.51 4.84
C ILE A 139 -0.06 3.80 3.69
N PHE A 140 0.69 3.36 2.68
CA PHE A 140 0.15 2.59 1.56
C PHE A 140 -0.51 1.30 2.04
N TYR A 141 0.23 0.50 2.81
CA TYR A 141 -0.25 -0.75 3.39
C TYR A 141 -1.49 -0.55 4.26
N PHE A 142 -1.48 0.47 5.12
CA PHE A 142 -2.61 0.78 5.99
C PHE A 142 -3.87 1.12 5.18
N ARG A 143 -3.74 1.98 4.18
CA ARG A 143 -4.84 2.32 3.26
C ARG A 143 -5.34 1.09 2.48
N GLU A 144 -4.45 0.18 2.10
CA GLU A 144 -4.80 -1.06 1.42
C GLU A 144 -5.58 -2.02 2.34
N GLU A 145 -5.17 -2.14 3.61
CA GLU A 145 -5.87 -2.95 4.62
C GLU A 145 -7.27 -2.41 4.94
N ILE A 146 -7.41 -1.09 5.01
CA ILE A 146 -8.73 -0.44 5.11
C ILE A 146 -9.63 -0.87 3.95
N LEU A 147 -9.16 -0.75 2.71
CA LEU A 147 -9.94 -1.15 1.53
C LEU A 147 -10.26 -2.64 1.53
N ARG A 148 -9.32 -3.49 1.96
CA ARG A 148 -9.53 -4.93 2.13
C ARG A 148 -10.64 -5.21 3.15
N ARG A 149 -10.66 -4.49 4.27
CA ARG A 149 -11.72 -4.64 5.29
C ARG A 149 -13.06 -4.12 4.79
N ILE A 150 -13.10 -2.97 4.11
CA ILE A 150 -14.30 -2.45 3.47
C ILE A 150 -14.90 -3.48 2.51
N LYS A 151 -14.08 -4.02 1.61
CA LYS A 151 -14.48 -5.06 0.66
C LYS A 151 -15.07 -6.28 1.39
N LYS A 152 -14.42 -6.76 2.45
CA LYS A 152 -14.95 -7.87 3.27
C LYS A 152 -16.33 -7.54 3.85
N VAL A 153 -16.52 -6.35 4.42
CA VAL A 153 -17.82 -5.97 5.01
C VAL A 153 -18.91 -5.80 3.94
N VAL A 154 -18.59 -5.23 2.79
CA VAL A 154 -19.57 -4.98 1.71
C VAL A 154 -20.03 -6.27 1.04
N HIS A 155 -19.12 -7.25 0.89
CA HIS A 155 -19.35 -8.51 0.19
C HIS A 155 -19.53 -9.72 1.13
N GLU A 156 -19.50 -9.52 2.45
CA GLU A 156 -19.93 -10.53 3.41
C GLU A 156 -21.38 -10.87 3.10
N LYS A 157 -21.62 -12.12 2.64
CA LYS A 157 -22.99 -12.61 2.46
C LYS A 157 -23.69 -12.53 3.82
N PRO A 158 -24.95 -12.09 3.87
CA PRO A 158 -25.70 -12.09 5.11
C PRO A 158 -25.83 -13.55 5.57
N HIS A 159 -25.01 -13.94 6.55
CA HIS A 159 -25.30 -15.14 7.30
C HIS A 159 -26.61 -14.91 8.07
N PRO A 160 -27.48 -15.92 8.17
CA PRO A 160 -28.68 -15.81 8.98
C PRO A 160 -28.24 -15.47 10.41
N LYS A 161 -28.91 -14.46 10.99
CA LYS A 161 -28.63 -13.88 12.31
C LYS A 161 -28.24 -14.97 13.31
N LYS A 162 -26.94 -15.06 13.64
CA LYS A 162 -26.54 -15.58 14.95
C LYS A 162 -26.66 -14.41 15.90
N GLU A 163 -27.38 -14.64 16.98
CA GLU A 163 -27.58 -13.72 18.09
C GLU A 163 -26.23 -13.10 18.46
N VAL A 164 -26.17 -11.78 18.38
CA VAL A 164 -25.01 -11.03 18.85
C VAL A 164 -25.10 -11.09 20.37
N GLU A 165 -24.37 -12.04 20.97
CA GLU A 165 -23.97 -11.91 22.36
C GLU A 165 -23.28 -10.55 22.50
N LYS A 166 -23.92 -9.66 23.27
CA LYS A 166 -23.36 -8.40 23.71
C LYS A 166 -22.18 -8.71 24.64
N ASN A 167 -21.03 -9.04 24.07
CA ASN A 167 -19.79 -8.98 24.82
C ASN A 167 -19.40 -7.50 24.92
N ASN A 168 -19.78 -6.89 26.05
CA ASN A 168 -19.22 -5.66 26.58
C ASN A 168 -17.77 -5.92 27.02
N GLU A 169 -16.90 -6.31 26.09
CA GLU A 169 -15.48 -6.23 26.33
C GLU A 169 -15.06 -4.79 26.05
N ASN A 170 -14.75 -4.08 27.14
CA ASN A 170 -14.09 -2.79 27.13
C ASN A 170 -13.00 -2.76 26.04
N PHE A 171 -13.12 -1.79 25.13
CA PHE A 171 -12.13 -1.52 24.11
C PHE A 171 -10.74 -1.37 24.76
N GLN A 172 -9.91 -2.40 24.65
CA GLN A 172 -8.48 -2.27 24.88
C GLN A 172 -7.87 -1.69 23.61
N ILE A 173 -7.47 -0.42 23.65
CA ILE A 173 -6.47 0.12 22.74
C ILE A 173 -5.20 -0.67 23.05
N LYS A 174 -4.89 -1.70 22.25
CA LYS A 174 -3.58 -2.33 22.36
C LYS A 174 -2.56 -1.29 21.92
N THR A 175 -1.57 -1.03 22.76
CA THR A 175 -0.42 -0.22 22.35
C THR A 175 0.23 -0.92 21.14
N PRO A 176 0.53 -0.20 20.05
CA PRO A 176 1.18 -0.78 18.89
C PRO A 176 2.46 -1.49 19.32
N THR A 177 2.62 -2.73 18.88
CA THR A 177 3.86 -3.49 19.12
C THR A 177 4.78 -3.24 17.94
N VAL A 178 5.87 -2.50 18.19
CA VAL A 178 6.90 -2.21 17.19
C VAL A 178 8.17 -2.97 17.55
N THR A 179 8.60 -3.87 16.67
CA THR A 179 9.85 -4.62 16.83
C THR A 179 10.90 -4.09 15.86
N LEU A 180 12.09 -3.77 16.39
CA LEU A 180 13.27 -3.37 15.63
C LEU A 180 14.36 -4.43 15.81
N SER A 181 14.87 -4.95 14.70
CA SER A 181 15.89 -6.02 14.71
C SER A 181 17.31 -5.51 14.50
N THR A 182 17.53 -4.28 14.02
CA THR A 182 18.87 -3.64 13.87
C THR A 182 18.80 -2.12 13.95
N THR A 183 19.91 -1.45 14.28
CA THR A 183 20.01 0.03 14.38
C THR A 183 19.76 0.72 13.04
N PRO A 184 19.01 1.84 12.98
CA PRO A 184 18.35 2.30 11.74
C PRO A 184 19.24 3.09 10.75
N GLU A 185 20.55 3.09 10.93
CA GLU A 185 21.35 4.29 10.61
C GLU A 185 21.52 4.64 9.12
N LYS A 186 21.27 3.76 8.15
CA LYS A 186 21.45 4.13 6.73
C LYS A 186 20.43 3.47 5.81
N LEU A 187 19.26 4.08 5.72
CA LEU A 187 18.26 3.76 4.69
C LEU A 187 18.27 4.89 3.66
N SER A 188 18.99 4.68 2.54
CA SER A 188 18.91 5.56 1.38
C SER A 188 17.60 5.37 0.63
N GLN A 189 17.10 6.42 -0.02
CA GLN A 189 16.00 6.32 -0.99
C GLN A 189 16.29 5.24 -2.03
N GLY A 190 15.28 4.42 -2.35
CA GLY A 190 15.37 3.34 -3.35
C GLY A 190 15.93 2.03 -2.82
N SER A 191 15.90 1.82 -1.50
CA SER A 191 16.40 0.59 -0.85
C SER A 191 15.32 -0.47 -0.63
N PHE A 192 14.06 -0.18 -0.93
CA PHE A 192 12.93 -1.04 -0.60
C PHE A 192 11.98 -1.24 -1.79
N TYR A 193 11.32 -2.39 -1.85
CA TYR A 193 10.31 -2.68 -2.86
C TYR A 193 9.28 -3.66 -2.31
N PHE A 194 8.12 -3.75 -2.97
CA PHE A 194 7.15 -4.80 -2.68
C PHE A 194 7.40 -6.03 -3.57
N ASP A 195 7.48 -7.21 -2.97
CA ASP A 195 7.52 -8.46 -3.72
C ASP A 195 6.16 -8.82 -4.35
N ALA A 196 6.12 -9.89 -5.15
CA ALA A 196 4.90 -10.39 -5.78
C ALA A 196 3.78 -10.74 -4.78
N SER A 197 4.12 -11.01 -3.52
CA SER A 197 3.17 -11.30 -2.45
C SER A 197 2.70 -10.06 -1.67
N GLY A 198 3.25 -8.88 -1.98
CA GLY A 198 2.96 -7.63 -1.28
C GLY A 198 3.75 -7.42 0.01
N LYS A 199 4.80 -8.21 0.27
CA LYS A 199 5.73 -7.98 1.38
C LYS A 199 6.77 -6.93 1.01
N VAL A 200 7.17 -6.10 1.98
CA VAL A 200 8.23 -5.12 1.78
C VAL A 200 9.59 -5.79 1.98
N LEU A 201 10.40 -5.81 0.93
CA LEU A 201 11.76 -6.36 0.92
C LEU A 201 12.78 -5.25 0.74
N ARG A 202 13.99 -5.47 1.27
CA ARG A 202 15.15 -4.59 1.06
C ARG A 202 15.92 -5.04 -0.19
N ILE A 203 16.30 -4.09 -1.04
CA ILE A 203 17.30 -4.31 -2.07
C ILE A 203 18.61 -4.57 -1.35
N LYS A 204 19.04 -5.84 -1.31
CA LYS A 204 20.42 -6.16 -0.95
C LYS A 204 21.29 -5.53 -2.02
N GLU A 205 22.14 -4.56 -1.66
CA GLU A 205 23.24 -4.16 -2.54
C GLU A 205 24.06 -5.43 -2.83
N GLU A 206 23.78 -6.10 -3.94
CA GLU A 206 24.81 -6.89 -4.61
C GLU A 206 25.84 -5.86 -5.11
N ARG A 207 26.77 -5.50 -4.23
CA ARG A 207 28.07 -5.00 -4.67
C ARG A 207 28.63 -6.06 -5.58
N LYS A 208 28.44 -5.84 -6.89
CA LYS A 208 29.27 -6.42 -7.94
C LYS A 208 30.72 -6.15 -7.57
N LYS A 209 31.34 -7.05 -6.81
CA LYS A 209 32.76 -7.38 -6.96
C LYS A 209 32.92 -7.96 -8.36
N ARG A 210 32.81 -7.13 -9.39
CA ARG A 210 33.47 -7.43 -10.66
C ARG A 210 34.96 -7.32 -10.34
N LYS A 211 35.59 -8.48 -10.12
CA LYS A 211 37.04 -8.61 -10.23
C LYS A 211 37.42 -7.88 -11.52
N ARG A 212 38.28 -6.86 -11.42
CA ARG A 212 39.16 -6.51 -12.53
C ARG A 212 39.89 -7.80 -12.89
N SER A 213 39.45 -8.51 -13.93
CA SER A 213 40.33 -9.42 -14.63
C SER A 213 41.28 -8.53 -15.41
N MET A 214 42.45 -8.28 -14.82
CA MET A 214 43.63 -8.12 -15.65
C MET A 214 43.86 -9.48 -16.29
N LEU A 215 43.69 -9.55 -17.60
CA LEU A 215 44.41 -10.39 -18.55
C LEU A 215 44.26 -9.70 -19.91
#